data_AF-A0A5C6W3A0-F1
#
_entry.id   AF-A0A5C6W3A0-F1
#
_cell.length_a   1.000
_cell.length_b   1.000
_cell.length_c   1.000
_cell.angle_alpha   90.00
_cell.angle_beta   90.00
_cell.angle_gamma   90.00
#
_symmetry.space_group_name_H-M   'P 1'
#
loop_
_entity.id
_entity.type
_entity.pdbx_description
1 polymer ?
#
loop_
_entity_poly.entity_id
_entity_poly.type
_entity_poly.pdbx_seq_one_letter_code
_entity_poly.pdbx_strand_id
1 'polypeptide(L)'
;MVGERLRELRQEKGYSISELAELAGVSKSYLSYIERDVQKNPSLQFLRKIATTLQTDVEDLLGNSSSNAQSQNFVLDEEWGRLLNKAISEGMSKNDFKEFRDYLKFRKWKEAKNTNISIQEDKPK
;
A
#
# COMPACT_ATOMS: atom_id res chain seq x y z
N MET A 1 6.05 -10.89 -5.35
CA MET A 1 6.88 -10.09 -4.39
C MET A 1 7.59 -8.95 -5.15
N VAL A 2 8.30 -8.03 -4.50
CA VAL A 2 9.01 -6.93 -5.18
C VAL A 2 10.02 -7.41 -6.23
N GLY A 3 10.70 -8.54 -5.97
CA GLY A 3 11.70 -9.13 -6.88
C GLY A 3 11.09 -9.59 -8.21
N GLU A 4 9.96 -10.28 -8.13
CA GLU A 4 9.18 -10.74 -9.28
C GLU A 4 8.70 -9.57 -10.15
N ARG A 5 8.09 -8.55 -9.54
CA ARG A 5 7.61 -7.36 -10.27
C ARG A 5 8.73 -6.58 -10.94
N LEU A 6 9.87 -6.45 -10.26
CA LEU A 6 11.07 -5.84 -10.81
C LEU A 6 11.56 -6.60 -12.05
N ARG A 7 11.60 -7.94 -11.96
CA ARG A 7 12.02 -8.81 -13.07
C ARG A 7 11.10 -8.66 -14.28
N GLU A 8 9.79 -8.63 -14.08
CA GLU A 8 8.80 -8.40 -15.15
C GLU A 8 9.07 -7.09 -15.88
N LEU A 9 9.11 -5.97 -15.15
CA LEU A 9 9.32 -4.65 -15.74
C LEU A 9 10.67 -4.54 -16.46
N ARG A 10 11.71 -5.18 -15.92
CA ARG A 10 13.02 -5.26 -16.59
C ARG A 10 12.91 -5.98 -17.93
N GLN A 11 12.19 -7.11 -17.96
CA GLN A 11 11.99 -7.90 -19.17
C GLN A 11 11.11 -7.18 -20.19
N GLU A 12 10.07 -6.46 -19.75
CA GLU A 12 9.22 -5.62 -20.62
C GLU A 12 10.02 -4.51 -21.31
N LYS A 13 11.02 -3.94 -20.61
CA LYS A 13 11.96 -2.97 -21.20
C LYS A 13 13.06 -3.63 -22.05
N GLY A 14 13.12 -4.96 -22.12
CA GLY A 14 14.11 -5.71 -22.89
C GLY A 14 15.52 -5.70 -22.30
N TYR A 15 15.69 -5.28 -21.04
CA TYR A 15 17.01 -5.20 -20.41
C TYR A 15 17.45 -6.54 -19.84
N SER A 16 18.71 -6.88 -20.03
CA SER A 16 19.40 -7.87 -19.21
C SER A 16 19.63 -7.35 -17.79
N ILE A 17 19.92 -8.25 -16.84
CA ILE A 17 20.28 -7.86 -15.46
C ILE A 17 21.52 -6.96 -15.45
N SER A 18 22.50 -7.21 -16.34
CA SER A 18 23.72 -6.39 -16.41
C SER A 18 23.40 -4.96 -16.87
N GLU A 19 22.59 -4.83 -17.92
CA GLU A 19 22.20 -3.53 -18.48
C GLU A 19 21.39 -2.72 -17.49
N LEU A 20 20.38 -3.31 -16.82
CA LEU A 20 19.63 -2.57 -15.80
C LEU A 20 20.52 -2.14 -14.63
N ALA A 21 21.44 -3.00 -14.18
CA ALA A 21 22.34 -2.68 -13.09
C ALA A 21 23.26 -1.49 -13.42
N GLU A 22 23.78 -1.46 -14.65
CA GLU A 22 24.60 -0.36 -15.17
C GLU A 22 23.79 0.93 -15.29
N LEU A 23 22.63 0.87 -15.96
CA LEU A 23 21.75 2.03 -16.16
C LEU A 23 21.23 2.63 -14.85
N ALA A 24 20.98 1.79 -13.84
CA ALA A 24 20.50 2.24 -12.53
C ALA A 24 21.62 2.60 -11.55
N GLY A 25 22.89 2.35 -11.90
CA GLY A 25 24.03 2.58 -11.01
C GLY A 25 23.91 1.78 -9.71
N VAL A 26 23.61 0.48 -9.83
CA VAL A 26 23.48 -0.49 -8.73
C VAL A 26 24.32 -1.73 -8.98
N SER A 27 24.57 -2.52 -7.93
CA SER A 27 25.30 -3.78 -8.07
C SER A 27 24.44 -4.82 -8.82
N LYS A 28 25.02 -5.42 -9.88
CA LYS A 28 24.44 -6.54 -10.61
C LYS A 28 24.10 -7.73 -9.69
N SER A 29 24.98 -8.05 -8.76
CA SER A 29 24.76 -9.15 -7.81
C SER A 29 23.61 -8.85 -6.86
N TYR A 30 23.52 -7.60 -6.39
CA TYR A 30 22.42 -7.19 -5.51
C TYR A 30 21.08 -7.20 -6.26
N LEU A 31 21.03 -6.66 -7.47
CA LEU A 31 19.85 -6.75 -8.34
C LEU A 31 19.40 -8.20 -8.56
N SER A 32 20.35 -9.11 -8.83
CA SER A 32 20.07 -10.54 -8.97
C SER A 32 19.53 -11.17 -7.69
N TYR A 33 19.99 -10.73 -6.51
CA TYR A 33 19.48 -11.23 -5.22
C TYR A 33 18.05 -10.74 -4.96
N ILE A 34 17.72 -9.52 -5.36
CA ILE A 34 16.37 -8.98 -5.27
C ILE A 34 15.43 -9.75 -6.21
N GLU A 35 15.77 -9.90 -7.50
CA GLU A 35 14.89 -10.59 -8.48
C GLU A 35 14.64 -12.07 -8.18
N ARG A 36 15.49 -12.70 -7.37
CA ARG A 36 15.35 -14.09 -6.92
C ARG A 36 14.76 -14.23 -5.52
N ASP A 37 14.29 -13.13 -4.94
CA ASP A 37 13.75 -13.06 -3.57
C ASP A 37 14.69 -13.61 -2.47
N VAL A 38 16.01 -13.62 -2.75
CA VAL A 38 17.05 -13.98 -1.77
C VAL A 38 17.17 -12.86 -0.73
N GLN A 39 17.13 -11.61 -1.19
CA GLN A 39 17.08 -10.44 -0.34
C GLN A 39 15.68 -9.81 -0.44
N LYS A 40 14.92 -9.84 0.66
CA LYS A 40 13.51 -9.43 0.66
C LYS A 40 13.26 -7.98 1.10
N ASN A 41 14.29 -7.32 1.63
CA ASN A 41 14.19 -5.95 2.14
C ASN A 41 15.21 -5.04 1.44
N PRO A 42 14.94 -4.63 0.17
CA PRO A 42 15.74 -3.61 -0.50
C PRO A 42 15.60 -2.24 0.19
N SER A 43 16.65 -1.42 0.13
CA SER A 43 16.55 -0.05 0.61
C SER A 43 15.67 0.81 -0.32
N LEU A 44 15.02 1.83 0.24
CA LEU A 44 14.25 2.79 -0.57
C LEU A 44 15.11 3.48 -1.63
N GLN A 45 16.38 3.76 -1.32
CA GLN A 45 17.33 4.35 -2.27
C GLN A 45 17.56 3.44 -3.48
N PHE A 46 17.70 2.13 -3.27
CA PHE A 46 17.80 1.16 -4.36
C PHE A 46 16.52 1.15 -5.20
N LEU A 47 15.36 1.07 -4.55
CA LEU A 47 14.07 1.05 -5.24
C LEU A 47 13.85 2.31 -6.10
N ARG A 48 14.20 3.50 -5.59
CA ARG A 48 14.07 4.76 -6.34
C ARG A 48 14.95 4.78 -7.59
N LYS A 49 16.18 4.28 -7.50
CA LYS A 49 17.08 4.17 -8.66
C LYS A 49 16.48 3.27 -9.74
N ILE A 50 16.05 2.08 -9.35
CA ILE A 50 15.40 1.13 -10.27
C ILE A 50 14.14 1.72 -10.89
N ALA A 51 13.27 2.31 -10.07
CA ALA A 51 12.01 2.93 -10.51
C ALA A 51 12.27 4.01 -11.57
N THR A 52 13.25 4.88 -11.31
CA THR A 52 13.67 5.95 -12.24
C THR A 52 14.16 5.37 -13.56
N THR A 53 15.03 4.35 -13.52
CA THR A 53 15.59 3.72 -14.71
C THR A 53 14.54 2.96 -15.52
N LEU A 54 13.57 2.33 -14.87
CA LEU A 54 12.45 1.63 -15.51
C LEU A 54 11.29 2.56 -15.89
N GLN A 55 11.36 3.85 -15.56
CA GLN A 55 10.31 4.84 -15.80
C GLN A 55 8.97 4.43 -15.15
N THR A 56 9.03 4.01 -13.90
CA THR A 56 7.88 3.59 -13.07
C THR A 56 8.00 4.22 -11.68
N ASP A 57 6.99 4.04 -10.84
CA ASP A 57 7.00 4.51 -9.46
C ASP A 57 7.44 3.39 -8.50
N VAL A 58 7.89 3.77 -7.30
CA VAL A 58 8.32 2.78 -6.28
C VAL A 58 7.13 1.93 -5.83
N GLU A 59 5.95 2.52 -5.80
CA GLU A 59 4.68 1.90 -5.49
C GLU A 59 4.37 0.75 -6.46
N ASP A 60 4.63 0.94 -7.76
CA ASP A 60 4.43 -0.08 -8.78
C ASP A 60 5.38 -1.25 -8.61
N LEU A 61 6.65 -0.99 -8.27
CA LEU A 61 7.63 -2.03 -7.97
C LEU A 61 7.22 -2.88 -6.76
N LEU A 62 6.60 -2.26 -5.76
CA LEU A 62 6.10 -2.93 -4.57
C LEU A 62 4.82 -3.76 -4.83
N GLY A 63 4.29 -3.73 -6.05
CA GLY A 63 3.05 -4.41 -6.41
C GLY A 63 1.80 -3.69 -5.90
N ASN A 64 1.90 -2.38 -5.61
CA ASN A 64 0.74 -1.55 -5.29
C ASN A 64 -0.06 -1.13 -6.54
N SER A 65 0.36 -1.59 -7.73
CA SER A 65 -0.48 -1.58 -8.94
C SER A 65 -1.61 -2.60 -8.79
N SER A 66 -2.69 -2.21 -8.10
CA SER A 66 -4.05 -2.72 -8.35
C SER A 66 -4.31 -4.22 -8.27
N SER A 67 -3.64 -4.98 -7.40
CA SER A 67 -4.11 -6.34 -7.06
C SER A 67 -3.84 -6.73 -5.62
N ASN A 68 -4.93 -6.70 -4.83
CA ASN A 68 -5.16 -7.29 -3.51
C ASN A 68 -4.82 -6.45 -2.27
N ALA A 69 -5.56 -5.34 -2.10
CA ALA A 69 -6.53 -5.18 -0.99
C ALA A 69 -7.31 -3.87 -1.16
N GLN A 70 -8.62 -3.96 -1.43
CA GLN A 70 -9.59 -2.86 -1.31
C GLN A 70 -9.11 -1.43 -1.68
N SER A 71 -8.76 -1.19 -2.94
CA SER A 71 -9.43 -0.06 -3.60
C SER A 71 -10.83 -0.56 -3.91
N GLN A 72 -11.71 -0.55 -2.90
CA GLN A 72 -13.09 -0.26 -3.20
C GLN A 72 -13.01 1.00 -4.07
N ASN A 73 -13.31 0.89 -5.36
CA ASN A 73 -13.94 2.00 -6.02
C ASN A 73 -15.18 2.26 -5.16
N PHE A 74 -15.03 3.07 -4.11
CA PHE A 74 -16.13 3.67 -3.38
C PHE A 74 -16.72 4.64 -4.37
N VAL A 75 -17.46 4.10 -5.32
CA VAL A 75 -18.54 4.84 -5.94
C VAL A 75 -19.38 5.24 -4.74
N LEU A 76 -19.45 6.55 -4.48
CA LEU A 76 -20.49 7.07 -3.60
C LEU A 76 -21.78 6.60 -4.25
N ASP A 77 -22.40 5.56 -3.69
CA ASP A 77 -23.71 5.17 -4.14
C ASP A 77 -24.68 6.34 -3.90
N GLU A 78 -25.84 6.27 -4.54
CA GLU A 78 -26.80 7.36 -4.45
C GLU A 78 -27.24 7.64 -3.01
N GLU A 79 -27.18 6.64 -2.13
CA GLU A 79 -27.54 6.76 -0.73
C GLU A 79 -26.49 7.57 0.03
N TRP A 80 -25.20 7.23 -0.11
CA TRP A 80 -24.09 7.99 0.46
C TRP A 80 -24.09 9.45 0.01
N GLY A 81 -24.36 9.70 -1.28
CA GLY A 81 -24.47 11.05 -1.82
C GLY A 81 -25.59 11.86 -1.16
N ARG A 82 -26.78 11.27 -0.98
CA ARG A 82 -27.92 11.94 -0.32
C ARG A 82 -27.62 12.26 1.15
N LEU A 83 -27.01 11.33 1.88
CA LEU A 83 -26.67 11.52 3.29
C LEU A 83 -25.66 12.66 3.48
N LEU A 84 -24.60 12.69 2.66
CA LEU A 84 -23.58 13.74 2.72
C LEU A 84 -24.16 15.09 2.31
N ASN A 85 -24.96 15.16 1.25
CA ASN A 85 -25.60 16.41 0.83
C ASN A 85 -26.55 16.97 1.89
N LYS A 86 -27.34 16.10 2.54
CA LYS A 86 -28.20 16.49 3.64
C LYS A 86 -27.39 17.04 4.81
N ALA A 87 -26.33 16.34 5.23
CA ALA A 87 -25.47 16.79 6.32
C ALA A 87 -24.80 18.14 6.04
N ILE A 88 -24.35 18.37 4.80
CA ILE A 88 -23.81 19.66 4.37
C ILE A 88 -24.89 20.76 4.44
N SER A 89 -26.12 20.48 3.97
CA SER A 89 -27.23 21.44 4.05
C SER A 89 -27.65 21.77 5.49
N GLU A 90 -27.40 20.86 6.43
CA GLU A 90 -27.65 21.03 7.86
C GLU A 90 -26.46 21.69 8.60
N GLY A 91 -25.40 22.08 7.88
CA GLY A 91 -24.30 22.87 8.42
C GLY A 91 -22.99 22.13 8.68
N MET A 92 -22.85 20.87 8.25
CA MET A 92 -21.59 20.13 8.39
C MET A 92 -20.47 20.77 7.54
N SER A 93 -19.36 21.12 8.19
CA SER A 93 -18.16 21.60 7.52
C SER A 93 -17.20 20.45 7.16
N LYS A 94 -16.22 20.74 6.30
CA LYS A 94 -15.13 19.81 6.00
C LYS A 94 -14.31 19.46 7.24
N ASN A 95 -14.23 20.36 8.23
CA ASN A 95 -13.48 20.10 9.45
C ASN A 95 -14.25 19.12 10.36
N ASP A 96 -15.55 19.33 10.52
CA ASP A 96 -16.43 18.42 11.27
C ASP A 96 -16.38 16.99 10.72
N PHE A 97 -16.36 16.87 9.39
CA PHE A 97 -16.22 15.58 8.73
C PHE A 97 -14.87 14.90 9.02
N LYS A 98 -13.77 15.65 9.05
CA LYS A 98 -12.44 15.12 9.39
C LYS A 98 -12.41 14.63 10.84
N GLU A 99 -12.93 15.43 11.76
CA GLU A 99 -13.02 15.08 13.18
C GLU A 99 -13.88 13.83 13.40
N PHE A 100 -15.04 13.76 12.75
CA PHE A 100 -15.91 12.58 12.79
C PHE A 100 -15.21 11.32 12.24
N ARG A 101 -14.51 11.44 11.10
CA ARG A 101 -13.73 10.34 10.52
C ARG A 101 -12.65 9.83 11.49
N ASP A 102 -11.94 10.75 12.13
CA ASP A 102 -10.86 10.39 13.05
C ASP A 102 -11.42 9.77 14.34
N TYR A 103 -12.57 10.25 14.81
CA TYR A 103 -13.35 9.61 15.88
C TYR A 103 -13.76 8.17 15.52
N LEU A 104 -14.31 7.94 14.32
CA LEU A 104 -14.71 6.60 13.88
C LEU A 104 -13.53 5.62 13.86
N LYS A 105 -12.35 6.07 13.43
CA LYS A 105 -11.12 5.27 13.46
C LYS A 105 -10.74 4.89 14.89
N PHE A 106 -10.75 5.87 15.80
CA PHE A 106 -10.46 5.64 17.21
C PHE A 106 -11.46 4.67 17.86
N ARG A 107 -12.76 4.81 17.58
CA ARG A 107 -13.80 3.92 18.11
C ARG A 107 -13.57 2.47 17.67
N LYS A 108 -13.37 2.23 16.36
CA LYS A 108 -13.10 0.89 15.82
C LYS A 108 -11.84 0.26 16.43
N TRP A 109 -10.80 1.07 16.64
CA TRP A 109 -9.59 0.62 17.34
C TRP A 109 -9.85 0.22 18.79
N LYS A 110 -10.68 0.99 19.50
CA LYS A 110 -11.05 0.70 20.90
C LYS A 110 -11.90 -0.57 21.00
N GLU A 111 -12.86 -0.74 20.10
CA GLU A 111 -13.71 -1.95 20.01
C GLU A 111 -12.85 -3.19 19.74
N ALA A 112 -11.94 -3.14 18.76
CA ALA A 112 -11.03 -4.25 18.45
C ALA A 112 -10.10 -4.64 19.62
N LYS A 113 -9.77 -3.69 20.50
CA LYS A 113 -8.99 -3.94 21.71
C LYS A 113 -9.84 -4.52 22.85
N ASN A 114 -11.06 -4.04 23.03
CA ASN A 114 -11.96 -4.56 24.06
C ASN A 114 -12.42 -5.99 23.79
N THR A 115 -12.63 -6.39 22.52
CA THR A 115 -12.99 -7.77 22.15
C THR A 115 -11.88 -8.78 22.48
N ASN A 116 -10.61 -8.36 22.54
CA ASN A 116 -9.48 -9.22 22.89
C ASN A 116 -9.27 -9.40 24.41
N ILE A 117 -9.88 -8.56 25.24
CA ILE A 117 -9.75 -8.62 26.71
C ILE A 117 -10.79 -9.58 27.31
N SER A 118 -11.95 -9.76 26.68
CA SER A 118 -13.05 -10.61 27.18
C SER A 118 -12.82 -12.12 27.02
N ILE A 119 -11.78 -12.56 26.31
CA ILE A 119 -11.53 -13.99 26.02
C ILE A 119 -10.53 -14.63 27.02
N GLN A 120 -9.93 -13.84 27.93
CA GLN A 120 -8.89 -14.34 28.85
C GLN A 120 -9.34 -14.59 30.30
N GLU A 121 -10.59 -14.31 30.68
CA GLU A 121 -11.04 -14.45 32.09
C GLU A 121 -11.82 -15.74 32.42
N ASP A 122 -12.17 -16.59 31.45
CA ASP A 122 -12.84 -17.87 31.72
C ASP A 122 -11.93 -19.07 31.43
N LYS A 123 -11.07 -19.40 32.40
CA LYS A 123 -10.58 -20.77 32.57
C LYS A 123 -10.79 -21.20 34.03
N PRO A 124 -11.66 -22.18 34.31
CA PRO A 124 -11.79 -22.71 35.66
C PRO A 124 -10.51 -23.50 36.01
N LYS A 125 -10.13 -23.41 37.29
CA LYS A 125 -9.08 -24.22 37.92
C LYS A 125 -9.47 -25.69 38.00
#